data_AF-A0A7H1BL52-F1
#
_entry.id   AF-A0A7H1BL52-F1
#
_cell.length_a   1.000
_cell.length_b   1.000
_cell.length_c   1.000
_cell.angle_alpha   90.00
_cell.angle_beta   90.00
_cell.angle_gamma   90.00
#
_symmetry.space_group_name_H-M   'P 1'
#
loop_
_entity.id
_entity.type
_entity.pdbx_description
1 polymer ?
#
loop_
_entity_poly.entity_id
_entity_poly.type
_entity_poly.pdbx_seq_one_letter_code
_entity_poly.pdbx_strand_id
1 'polypeptide(L)'
;MLNNNDTSYETAAEADTAHLMAGRQITLDEIAVELAAIELRLRQIARAAETPATPVELEPMIDSLRSKAGQLREIGEEAGKLARIVEGDVPLATKFSGSGDPWGTAARGTDREDFGGPAVVPTARQLIHLAHGARMPGAETTTYPQAMAGVRVIWESKAAQARRRKERDAAVEVEVLELECETCHVSSGERCVTKNGRVSERPHTKRLREAEANVDARLGYLGDNPVAVPGVD
;
A
#
# COMPACT_ATOMS: atom_id res chain seq x y z
N MET A 1 32.92 -5.02 -11.24
CA MET A 1 32.02 -5.07 -10.08
C MET A 1 30.94 -4.04 -10.34
N LEU A 2 29.74 -4.48 -10.72
CA LEU A 2 28.59 -3.59 -10.93
C LEU A 2 28.10 -3.19 -9.54
N ASN A 3 28.18 -1.90 -9.23
CA ASN A 3 27.58 -1.33 -8.03
C ASN A 3 26.05 -1.42 -8.19
N ASN A 4 25.44 -2.42 -7.59
CA ASN A 4 24.01 -2.45 -7.31
C ASN A 4 23.72 -1.51 -6.14
N ASN A 5 23.86 -0.20 -6.35
CA ASN A 5 23.13 0.76 -5.53
C ASN A 5 21.69 0.75 -6.03
N ASP A 6 20.96 -0.27 -5.61
CA ASP A 6 19.52 -0.44 -5.80
C ASP A 6 18.81 0.46 -4.78
N THR A 7 18.96 1.77 -4.95
CA THR A 7 18.25 2.80 -4.19
C THR A 7 17.08 3.28 -5.03
N SER A 8 15.90 2.70 -4.79
CA SER A 8 14.61 3.39 -4.73
C SER A 8 14.44 4.60 -5.65
N TYR A 9 13.94 4.41 -6.87
CA TYR A 9 13.26 5.48 -7.59
C TYR A 9 12.01 4.93 -8.27
N GLU A 10 10.87 5.14 -7.63
CA GLU A 10 9.58 5.19 -8.34
C GLU A 10 9.76 6.19 -9.49
N THR A 11 9.55 5.74 -10.72
CA THR A 11 9.76 6.61 -11.89
C THR A 11 8.55 7.52 -12.07
N ALA A 12 8.73 8.66 -12.76
CA ALA A 12 7.58 9.50 -13.15
C ALA A 12 6.51 8.72 -13.93
N ALA A 13 6.92 7.69 -14.68
CA ALA A 13 6.02 6.78 -15.39
C ALA A 13 5.25 5.83 -14.45
N GLU A 14 5.82 5.45 -13.30
CA GLU A 14 5.14 4.62 -12.29
C GLU A 14 4.11 5.42 -11.49
N ALA A 15 4.38 6.71 -11.24
CA ALA A 15 3.44 7.60 -10.55
C ALA A 15 2.24 7.99 -11.43
N ASP A 16 2.37 7.94 -12.76
CA ASP A 16 1.29 8.22 -13.70
C ASP A 16 0.31 7.05 -13.81
N THR A 17 -0.65 7.03 -12.89
CA THR A 17 -1.70 6.00 -12.79
C THR A 17 -3.03 6.43 -13.40
N ALA A 18 -3.12 7.62 -14.00
CA ALA A 18 -4.38 8.19 -14.48
C ALA A 18 -5.05 7.31 -15.55
N HIS A 19 -4.25 6.64 -16.37
CA HIS A 19 -4.73 5.75 -17.42
C HIS A 19 -5.36 4.45 -16.88
N LEU A 20 -5.15 4.10 -15.61
CA LEU A 20 -5.68 2.88 -14.97
C LEU A 20 -7.07 3.07 -14.35
N MET A 21 -7.59 4.31 -14.33
CA MET A 21 -8.83 4.64 -13.62
C MET A 21 -9.73 5.55 -14.45
N ALA A 22 -11.02 5.24 -14.52
CA ALA A 22 -12.04 6.09 -15.12
C ALA A 22 -12.49 7.22 -14.18
N GLY A 23 -12.37 6.99 -12.87
CA GLY A 23 -12.75 7.91 -11.81
C GLY A 23 -11.56 8.59 -11.11
N ARG A 24 -11.82 9.18 -9.94
CA ARG A 24 -10.77 9.78 -9.09
C ARG A 24 -9.88 8.74 -8.39
N GLN A 25 -10.36 7.51 -8.27
CA GLN A 25 -9.70 6.41 -7.60
C GLN A 25 -9.95 5.14 -8.42
N ILE A 26 -8.96 4.25 -8.45
CA ILE A 26 -9.10 2.94 -9.07
C ILE A 26 -10.05 2.06 -8.26
N THR A 27 -10.90 1.32 -8.95
CA THR A 27 -11.84 0.34 -8.41
C THR A 27 -11.24 -1.06 -8.41
N LEU A 28 -11.83 -1.99 -7.64
CA LEU A 28 -11.41 -3.40 -7.65
C LEU A 28 -11.70 -4.08 -8.99
N ASP A 29 -12.76 -3.66 -9.68
CA ASP A 29 -13.08 -4.16 -11.02
C ASP A 29 -12.03 -3.69 -12.04
N GLU A 30 -11.67 -2.41 -12.04
CA GLU A 30 -10.58 -1.88 -12.88
C GLU A 30 -9.25 -2.60 -12.60
N ILE A 31 -8.90 -2.85 -11.33
CA ILE A 31 -7.73 -3.67 -10.97
C ILE A 31 -7.82 -5.07 -11.60
N ALA A 32 -8.97 -5.74 -11.49
CA ALA A 32 -9.14 -7.08 -12.05
C ALA A 32 -9.00 -7.10 -13.57
N VAL A 33 -9.57 -6.09 -14.26
CA VAL A 33 -9.48 -5.93 -15.72
C VAL A 33 -8.04 -5.67 -16.15
N GLU A 34 -7.31 -4.77 -15.49
CA GLU A 34 -5.92 -4.48 -15.80
C GLU A 34 -5.02 -5.71 -15.59
N LEU A 35 -5.21 -6.44 -14.50
CA LEU A 35 -4.47 -7.68 -14.25
C LEU A 35 -4.74 -8.75 -15.31
N ALA A 36 -5.97 -8.88 -15.79
CA ALA A 36 -6.33 -9.78 -16.88
C ALA A 36 -5.68 -9.36 -18.22
N ALA A 37 -5.60 -8.05 -18.49
CA ALA A 37 -4.92 -7.53 -19.67
C ALA A 37 -3.41 -7.82 -19.63
N ILE A 38 -2.77 -7.60 -18.48
CA ILE A 38 -1.34 -7.88 -18.28
C ILE A 38 -1.07 -9.39 -18.37
N GLU A 39 -1.91 -10.22 -17.76
CA GLU A 39 -1.83 -11.69 -17.88
C GLU A 39 -1.79 -12.10 -19.36
N LEU A 40 -2.79 -11.65 -20.14
CA LEU A 40 -2.90 -11.98 -21.56
C LEU A 40 -1.64 -11.54 -22.31
N ARG A 41 -1.14 -10.33 -22.02
CA ARG A 41 0.05 -9.78 -22.66
C ARG A 41 1.29 -10.62 -22.36
N LEU A 42 1.50 -11.05 -21.12
CA LEU A 42 2.61 -11.94 -20.77
C LEU A 42 2.54 -13.27 -21.52
N ARG A 43 1.35 -13.87 -21.66
CA ARG A 43 1.15 -15.09 -22.44
C ARG A 43 1.43 -14.88 -23.93
N GLN A 44 1.02 -13.74 -24.49
CA GLN A 44 1.31 -13.38 -25.88
C GLN A 44 2.81 -13.21 -26.11
N ILE A 45 3.52 -12.58 -25.19
CA ILE A 45 4.99 -12.42 -25.27
C ILE A 45 5.66 -13.79 -25.18
N ALA A 46 5.26 -14.63 -24.23
CA ALA A 46 5.79 -16.00 -24.10
C ALA A 46 5.57 -16.81 -25.39
N ARG A 47 4.39 -16.67 -26.02
CA ARG A 47 4.08 -17.31 -27.30
C ARG A 47 4.93 -16.79 -28.44
N ALA A 48 5.14 -15.47 -28.53
CA ALA A 48 5.99 -14.88 -29.56
C ALA A 48 7.48 -15.28 -29.39
N ALA A 49 7.93 -15.43 -28.14
CA ALA A 49 9.28 -15.85 -27.79
C ALA A 49 9.59 -17.32 -28.15
N GLU A 50 8.58 -18.15 -28.47
CA GLU A 50 8.79 -19.49 -29.02
C GLU A 50 9.47 -19.46 -30.40
N THR A 51 9.35 -18.34 -31.13
CA THR A 51 9.95 -18.14 -32.47
C THR A 51 10.67 -16.80 -32.53
N PRO A 52 11.80 -16.62 -31.82
CA PRO A 52 12.51 -15.36 -31.80
C PRO A 52 13.17 -15.09 -33.15
N ALA A 53 13.29 -13.81 -33.53
CA ALA A 53 13.96 -13.41 -34.77
C ALA A 53 15.45 -13.80 -34.79
N THR A 54 16.07 -13.90 -33.61
CA THR A 54 17.45 -14.38 -33.42
C THR A 54 17.39 -15.75 -32.77
N PRO A 55 18.12 -16.77 -33.29
CA PRO A 55 18.07 -18.14 -32.77
C PRO A 55 18.79 -18.26 -31.42
N VAL A 56 18.07 -17.94 -30.35
CA VAL A 56 18.52 -18.04 -28.95
C VAL A 56 17.53 -18.91 -28.20
N GLU A 57 18.03 -19.78 -27.33
CA GLU A 57 17.20 -20.61 -26.45
C GLU A 57 16.59 -19.73 -25.33
N LEU A 58 15.26 -19.71 -25.26
CA LEU A 58 14.48 -18.84 -24.37
C LEU A 58 13.52 -19.62 -23.46
N GLU A 59 13.54 -20.96 -23.45
CA GLU A 59 12.66 -21.80 -22.64
C GLU A 59 12.52 -21.33 -21.18
N PRO A 60 13.59 -21.05 -20.41
CA PRO A 60 13.46 -20.56 -19.03
C PRO A 60 12.71 -19.22 -18.92
N MET A 61 12.86 -18.35 -19.91
CA MET A 61 12.17 -17.05 -19.96
C MET A 61 10.68 -17.24 -20.28
N ILE A 62 10.37 -18.09 -21.25
CA ILE A 62 9.00 -18.44 -21.66
C ILE A 62 8.23 -19.00 -20.47
N ASP A 63 8.82 -19.94 -19.73
CA ASP A 63 8.19 -20.54 -18.56
C ASP A 63 8.02 -19.54 -17.41
N SER A 64 9.00 -18.65 -17.20
CA SER A 64 8.87 -17.56 -16.23
C SER A 64 7.70 -16.62 -16.55
N LEU A 65 7.55 -16.23 -17.82
CA LEU A 65 6.45 -15.38 -18.27
C LEU A 65 5.07 -16.05 -18.06
N ARG A 66 4.97 -17.34 -18.40
CA ARG A 66 3.72 -18.12 -18.20
C ARG A 66 3.39 -18.30 -16.72
N SER A 67 4.39 -18.54 -15.88
CA SER A 67 4.23 -18.66 -14.43
C SER A 67 3.73 -17.34 -13.81
N LYS A 68 4.35 -16.22 -14.17
CA LYS A 68 3.92 -14.87 -13.75
C LYS A 68 2.49 -14.56 -14.21
N ALA A 69 2.13 -14.94 -15.43
CA ALA A 69 0.75 -14.83 -15.90
C ALA A 69 -0.21 -15.63 -15.01
N GLY A 70 0.14 -16.86 -14.62
CA GLY A 70 -0.65 -17.65 -13.66
C GLY A 70 -0.88 -16.93 -12.33
N GLN A 71 0.18 -16.33 -11.77
CA GLN A 71 0.07 -15.55 -10.53
C GLN A 71 -0.82 -14.32 -10.67
N LEU A 72 -0.70 -13.56 -11.77
CA LEU A 72 -1.54 -12.39 -12.02
C LEU A 72 -3.01 -12.77 -12.18
N ARG A 73 -3.30 -13.93 -12.78
CA ARG A 73 -4.67 -14.45 -12.88
C ARG A 73 -5.27 -14.66 -11.49
N GLU A 74 -4.55 -15.32 -10.58
CA GLU A 74 -5.03 -15.57 -9.21
C GLU A 74 -5.36 -14.26 -8.48
N ILE A 75 -4.48 -13.25 -8.61
CA ILE A 75 -4.70 -11.92 -8.03
C ILE A 75 -5.91 -11.23 -8.67
N GLY A 76 -6.05 -11.32 -10.00
CA GLY A 76 -7.18 -10.75 -10.74
C GLY A 76 -8.52 -11.39 -10.37
N GLU A 77 -8.55 -12.71 -10.20
CA GLU A 77 -9.73 -13.44 -9.73
C GLU A 77 -10.11 -13.04 -8.30
N GLU A 78 -9.13 -12.83 -7.41
CA GLU A 78 -9.38 -12.32 -6.07
C GLU A 78 -9.93 -10.88 -6.10
N ALA A 79 -9.34 -9.99 -6.89
CA ALA A 79 -9.83 -8.62 -7.08
C ALA A 79 -11.27 -8.59 -7.60
N GLY A 80 -11.58 -9.39 -8.64
CA GLY A 80 -12.94 -9.49 -9.18
C GLY A 80 -13.95 -10.06 -8.18
N LYS A 81 -13.55 -11.03 -7.34
CA LYS A 81 -14.39 -11.52 -6.25
C LYS A 81 -14.67 -10.43 -5.21
N LEU A 82 -13.65 -9.64 -4.86
CA LEU A 82 -13.79 -8.53 -3.92
C LEU A 82 -14.65 -7.40 -4.49
N ALA A 83 -14.56 -7.11 -5.79
CA ALA A 83 -15.41 -6.11 -6.47
C ALA A 83 -16.89 -6.45 -6.27
N ARG A 84 -17.28 -7.68 -6.59
CA ARG A 84 -18.66 -8.18 -6.38
C ARG A 84 -19.10 -8.10 -4.91
N ILE A 85 -18.20 -8.35 -3.97
CA ILE A 85 -18.50 -8.19 -2.53
C ILE A 85 -18.80 -6.73 -2.20
N VAL A 86 -17.92 -5.81 -2.64
CA VAL A 86 -18.01 -4.37 -2.33
C VAL A 86 -19.23 -3.72 -2.99
N GLU A 87 -19.59 -4.17 -4.19
CA GLU A 87 -20.80 -3.74 -4.92
C GLU A 87 -22.10 -4.25 -4.27
N GLY A 88 -22.01 -5.26 -3.40
CA GLY A 88 -23.15 -5.81 -2.67
C GLY A 88 -23.80 -7.04 -3.31
N ASP A 89 -23.21 -7.58 -4.39
CA ASP A 89 -23.71 -8.79 -5.08
C ASP A 89 -23.52 -10.06 -4.25
N VAL A 90 -22.60 -10.03 -3.28
CA VAL A 90 -22.30 -11.16 -2.41
C VAL A 90 -22.73 -10.83 -0.98
N PRO A 91 -23.65 -11.62 -0.38
CA PRO A 91 -24.02 -11.44 1.02
C PRO A 91 -22.84 -11.78 1.93
N LEU A 92 -22.73 -11.05 3.03
CA LEU A 92 -21.70 -11.17 4.06
C LEU A 92 -22.36 -11.48 5.40
N ALA A 93 -21.74 -12.32 6.21
CA ALA A 93 -22.19 -12.54 7.58
C ALA A 93 -22.13 -11.21 8.37
N THR A 94 -23.07 -10.98 9.28
CA THR A 94 -23.06 -9.76 10.12
C THR A 94 -21.93 -9.75 11.15
N LYS A 95 -21.31 -10.91 11.42
CA LYS A 95 -20.27 -11.12 12.43
C LYS A 95 -19.18 -12.08 11.93
N PHE A 96 -17.97 -11.96 12.48
CA PHE A 96 -16.89 -12.90 12.20
C PHE A 96 -17.14 -14.26 12.85
N SER A 97 -17.03 -15.33 12.07
CA SER A 97 -17.10 -16.70 12.58
C SER A 97 -15.92 -16.98 13.52
N GLY A 98 -16.20 -17.41 14.74
CA GLY A 98 -15.18 -17.69 15.77
C GLY A 98 -15.28 -16.74 16.95
N SER A 99 -15.02 -15.44 16.75
CA SER A 99 -15.10 -14.44 17.82
C SER A 99 -16.52 -13.87 18.01
N GLY A 100 -17.37 -13.91 16.99
CA GLY A 100 -18.70 -13.30 17.04
C GLY A 100 -18.69 -11.77 16.97
N ASP A 101 -17.52 -11.18 16.70
CA ASP A 101 -17.37 -9.73 16.65
C ASP A 101 -18.10 -9.12 15.43
N PRO A 102 -18.72 -7.94 15.60
CA PRO A 102 -19.29 -7.19 14.50
C PRO A 102 -18.20 -6.54 13.63
N TRP A 103 -18.63 -6.03 12.47
CA TRP A 103 -17.80 -5.23 11.56
C TRP A 103 -18.62 -4.07 10.98
N GLY A 104 -17.94 -3.17 10.26
CA GLY A 104 -18.60 -2.02 9.65
C GLY A 104 -19.11 -1.03 10.71
N THR A 105 -20.26 -0.42 10.44
CA THR A 105 -20.89 0.54 11.36
C THR A 105 -21.28 -0.09 12.69
N ALA A 106 -21.61 -1.39 12.70
CA ALA A 106 -21.94 -2.13 13.92
C ALA A 106 -20.74 -2.33 14.87
N ALA A 107 -19.52 -2.15 14.38
CA ALA A 107 -18.29 -2.23 15.18
C ALA A 107 -17.82 -0.85 15.71
N ARG A 108 -18.61 0.22 15.54
CA ARG A 108 -18.25 1.52 16.09
C ARG A 108 -18.38 1.54 17.61
N GLY A 109 -17.33 2.01 18.28
CA GLY A 109 -17.32 2.12 19.75
C GLY A 109 -17.10 0.80 20.48
N THR A 110 -16.72 -0.26 19.77
CA THR A 110 -16.31 -1.53 20.37
C THR A 110 -14.78 -1.64 20.37
N ASP A 111 -14.17 -1.78 21.54
CA ASP A 111 -12.76 -2.16 21.65
C ASP A 111 -12.63 -3.66 21.39
N ARG A 112 -11.85 -4.06 20.38
CA ARG A 112 -11.60 -5.46 20.04
C ARG A 112 -10.16 -5.82 20.36
N GLU A 113 -9.97 -7.00 20.96
CA GLU A 113 -8.65 -7.52 21.31
C GLU A 113 -8.02 -8.34 20.16
N ASP A 114 -8.81 -9.07 19.37
CA ASP A 114 -8.29 -10.14 18.50
C ASP A 114 -7.87 -9.72 17.08
N PHE A 115 -8.37 -8.59 16.54
CA PHE A 115 -8.25 -8.28 15.10
C PHE A 115 -7.52 -6.97 14.75
N GLY A 116 -6.76 -6.39 15.69
CA GLY A 116 -5.64 -5.49 15.38
C GLY A 116 -5.97 -4.20 14.60
N GLY A 117 -7.00 -3.47 15.01
CA GLY A 117 -7.33 -2.13 14.48
C GLY A 117 -8.84 -1.82 14.52
N PRO A 118 -9.26 -0.57 14.21
CA PRO A 118 -10.67 -0.20 14.20
C PRO A 118 -11.41 -1.01 13.12
N ALA A 119 -12.21 -1.99 13.55
CA ALA A 119 -12.91 -2.99 12.73
C ALA A 119 -14.04 -2.44 11.83
N VAL A 120 -14.02 -1.13 11.60
CA VAL A 120 -14.97 -0.46 10.72
C VAL A 120 -14.71 -0.83 9.27
N VAL A 121 -13.45 -1.01 8.84
CA VAL A 121 -13.09 -1.39 7.47
C VAL A 121 -12.39 -2.76 7.47
N PRO A 122 -13.05 -3.84 7.04
CA PRO A 122 -12.41 -5.16 6.95
C PRO A 122 -11.32 -5.22 5.87
N THR A 123 -10.32 -6.06 6.09
CA THR A 123 -9.34 -6.45 5.05
C THR A 123 -9.98 -7.33 3.97
N ALA A 124 -9.34 -7.43 2.80
CA ALA A 124 -9.76 -8.33 1.70
C ALA A 124 -10.03 -9.77 2.18
N ARG A 125 -9.08 -10.34 2.93
CA ARG A 125 -9.21 -11.69 3.49
C ARG A 125 -10.39 -11.81 4.46
N GLN A 126 -10.62 -10.80 5.30
CA GLN A 126 -11.77 -10.76 6.20
C GLN A 126 -13.10 -10.72 5.43
N LEU A 127 -13.19 -9.93 4.35
CA LEU A 127 -14.38 -9.90 3.49
C LEU A 127 -14.65 -11.27 2.85
N ILE A 128 -13.61 -11.95 2.37
CA ILE A 128 -13.73 -13.31 1.84
C ILE A 128 -14.25 -14.26 2.93
N HIS A 129 -13.70 -14.21 4.15
CA HIS A 129 -14.18 -15.02 5.26
C HIS A 129 -15.65 -14.73 5.63
N LEU A 130 -16.07 -13.47 5.65
CA LEU A 130 -17.46 -13.08 5.89
C LEU A 130 -18.41 -13.59 4.80
N ALA A 131 -17.97 -13.57 3.54
CA ALA A 131 -18.71 -14.13 2.41
C ALA A 131 -18.87 -15.65 2.51
N HIS A 132 -17.86 -16.36 3.03
CA HIS A 132 -17.96 -17.78 3.34
C HIS A 132 -18.93 -18.03 4.52
N GLY A 133 -18.84 -17.23 5.58
CA GLY A 133 -19.73 -17.33 6.73
C GLY A 133 -21.21 -17.11 6.39
N ALA A 134 -21.51 -16.23 5.44
CA ALA A 134 -22.87 -15.97 4.94
C ALA A 134 -23.55 -17.20 4.31
N ARG A 135 -22.76 -18.20 3.87
CA ARG A 135 -23.28 -19.43 3.25
C ARG A 135 -23.67 -20.49 4.30
N MET A 136 -23.38 -20.25 5.57
CA MET A 136 -23.71 -21.19 6.63
C MET A 136 -25.23 -21.16 6.93
N PRO A 137 -25.88 -22.31 7.18
CA PRO A 137 -27.30 -22.35 7.52
C PRO A 137 -27.62 -21.48 8.74
N GLY A 138 -28.65 -20.62 8.63
CA GLY A 138 -29.09 -19.75 9.73
C GLY A 138 -28.20 -18.52 9.96
N ALA A 139 -27.22 -18.23 9.10
CA ALA A 139 -26.41 -17.04 9.21
C ALA A 139 -27.23 -15.77 8.96
N GLU A 140 -27.14 -14.81 9.86
CA GLU A 140 -27.58 -13.43 9.60
C GLU A 140 -26.65 -12.79 8.57
N THR A 141 -27.23 -12.17 7.54
CA THR A 141 -26.47 -11.58 6.44
C THR A 141 -26.78 -10.11 6.22
N THR A 142 -25.82 -9.42 5.65
CA THR A 142 -25.87 -8.03 5.20
C THR A 142 -25.08 -7.89 3.90
N THR A 143 -25.10 -6.73 3.26
CA THR A 143 -24.22 -6.39 2.13
C THR A 143 -23.14 -5.41 2.56
N TYR A 144 -22.04 -5.32 1.79
CA TYR A 144 -20.97 -4.36 2.07
C TYR A 144 -21.47 -2.90 2.11
N PRO A 145 -22.26 -2.40 1.12
CA PRO A 145 -22.78 -1.04 1.18
C PRO A 145 -23.66 -0.76 2.40
N GLN A 146 -24.48 -1.73 2.81
CA GLN A 146 -25.35 -1.59 3.99
C GLN A 146 -24.55 -1.53 5.30
N ALA A 147 -23.58 -2.44 5.48
CA ALA A 147 -22.75 -2.47 6.69
C ALA A 147 -21.85 -1.24 6.81
N MET A 148 -21.41 -0.68 5.68
CA MET A 148 -20.54 0.49 5.61
C MET A 148 -21.30 1.83 5.53
N ALA A 149 -22.64 1.80 5.55
CA ALA A 149 -23.45 3.01 5.44
C ALA A 149 -23.08 4.04 6.52
N GLY A 150 -22.72 5.25 6.09
CA GLY A 150 -22.30 6.33 6.97
C GLY A 150 -20.85 6.26 7.45
N VAL A 151 -20.05 5.28 7.05
CA VAL A 151 -18.60 5.27 7.23
C VAL A 151 -17.98 6.25 6.24
N ARG A 152 -17.47 7.38 6.73
CA ARG A 152 -16.69 8.32 5.91
C ARG A 152 -15.29 7.76 5.72
N VAL A 153 -14.91 7.53 4.48
CA VAL A 153 -13.59 7.02 4.11
C VAL A 153 -12.63 8.20 4.00
N ILE A 154 -12.00 8.58 5.11
CA ILE A 154 -10.68 9.23 5.06
C ILE A 154 -9.69 8.11 5.31
N TRP A 155 -9.43 7.32 4.27
CA TRP A 155 -8.58 6.14 4.37
C TRP A 155 -7.51 6.17 3.31
N GLU A 156 -6.35 5.68 3.72
CA GLU A 156 -5.21 5.47 2.85
C GLU A 156 -4.61 4.11 3.17
N SER A 157 -4.13 3.43 2.13
CA SER A 157 -3.52 2.11 2.28
C SER A 157 -2.26 2.17 3.14
N LYS A 158 -1.99 1.10 3.90
CA LYS A 158 -0.73 0.95 4.64
C LYS A 158 0.49 1.06 3.73
N ALA A 159 0.37 0.68 2.46
CA ALA A 159 1.43 0.82 1.46
C ALA A 159 1.71 2.30 1.15
N ALA A 160 0.68 3.11 0.91
CA ALA A 160 0.85 4.55 0.67
C ALA A 160 1.36 5.28 1.91
N GLN A 161 0.91 4.90 3.11
CA GLN A 161 1.48 5.38 4.37
C GLN A 161 2.97 5.02 4.51
N ALA A 162 3.36 3.78 4.17
CA ALA A 162 4.75 3.33 4.22
C ALA A 162 5.61 4.08 3.20
N ARG A 163 5.10 4.35 1.99
CA ARG A 163 5.79 5.16 0.99
C ARG A 163 6.02 6.58 1.49
N ARG A 164 4.98 7.27 1.99
CA ARG A 164 5.14 8.62 2.54
C ARG A 164 6.10 8.68 3.73
N ARG A 165 6.11 7.64 4.58
CA ARG A 165 7.12 7.53 5.66
C ARG A 165 8.53 7.47 5.08
N LYS A 166 8.76 6.67 4.04
CA LYS A 166 10.06 6.62 3.35
C LYS A 166 10.43 7.96 2.71
N GLU A 167 9.50 8.64 2.05
CA GLU A 167 9.71 9.97 1.47
C GLU A 167 10.08 11.01 2.55
N ARG A 168 9.37 10.97 3.68
CA ARG A 168 9.68 11.78 4.86
C ARG A 168 11.07 11.47 5.39
N ASP A 169 11.38 10.20 5.62
CA ASP A 169 12.67 9.77 6.17
C ASP A 169 13.83 10.20 5.26
N ALA A 170 13.67 10.06 3.94
CA ALA A 170 14.65 10.55 2.96
C ALA A 170 14.78 12.09 3.00
N ALA A 171 13.68 12.83 3.12
CA ALA A 171 13.71 14.29 3.27
C ALA A 171 14.38 14.72 4.58
N VAL A 172 14.17 13.97 5.68
CA VAL A 172 14.86 14.20 6.96
C VAL A 172 16.35 13.94 6.82
N GLU A 173 16.78 12.88 6.13
CA GLU A 173 18.20 12.63 5.89
C GLU A 173 18.90 13.77 5.14
N VAL A 174 18.23 14.36 4.15
CA VAL A 174 18.72 15.55 3.42
C VAL A 174 18.75 16.77 4.34
N GLU A 175 17.64 17.07 5.02
CA GLU A 175 17.51 18.23 5.91
C GLU A 175 18.51 18.18 7.07
N VAL A 176 18.78 16.98 7.62
CA VAL A 176 19.82 16.78 8.64
C VAL A 176 21.16 17.30 8.13
N LEU A 177 21.54 17.03 6.88
CA LEU A 177 22.80 17.51 6.35
C LEU A 177 22.78 19.03 6.11
N GLU A 178 21.65 19.61 5.74
CA GLU A 178 21.53 21.06 5.51
C GLU A 178 21.67 21.89 6.80
N LEU A 179 21.21 21.37 7.94
CA LEU A 179 21.31 22.05 9.23
C LEU A 179 22.74 22.03 9.80
N GLU A 180 23.17 23.10 10.45
CA GLU A 180 24.40 23.09 11.25
C GLU A 180 24.19 22.31 12.56
N CYS A 181 25.20 21.58 13.02
CA CYS A 181 25.07 20.84 14.28
C CYS A 181 25.55 21.66 15.47
N GLU A 182 24.65 22.18 16.29
CA GLU A 182 25.05 22.92 17.50
C GLU A 182 25.82 22.10 18.55
N THR A 183 25.78 20.75 18.48
CA THR A 183 26.47 19.87 19.45
C THR A 183 27.93 19.63 19.11
N CYS A 184 28.26 19.51 17.81
CA CYS A 184 29.64 19.27 17.36
C CYS A 184 30.17 20.36 16.41
N HIS A 185 29.38 21.41 16.19
CA HIS A 185 29.66 22.59 15.38
C HIS A 185 30.09 22.30 13.93
N VAL A 186 29.71 21.14 13.37
CA VAL A 186 29.90 20.85 11.96
C VAL A 186 28.93 21.68 11.11
N SER A 187 29.43 22.15 9.98
CA SER A 187 28.70 23.03 9.06
C SER A 187 27.67 22.27 8.23
N SER A 188 26.83 23.03 7.52
CA SER A 188 25.93 22.50 6.50
C SER A 188 26.67 21.63 5.47
N GLY A 189 26.08 20.51 5.10
CA GLY A 189 26.64 19.49 4.21
C GLY A 189 27.48 18.41 4.91
N GLU A 190 27.85 18.59 6.18
CA GLU A 190 28.74 17.66 6.89
C GLU A 190 28.01 16.73 7.85
N ARG A 191 28.49 15.48 7.94
CA ARG A 191 28.01 14.50 8.92
C ARG A 191 28.51 14.84 10.32
N CYS A 192 27.69 14.56 11.33
CA CYS A 192 28.10 14.73 12.72
C CYS A 192 29.36 13.92 13.06
N VAL A 193 30.21 14.48 13.90
CA VAL A 193 31.40 13.80 14.42
C VAL A 193 31.26 13.53 15.91
N THR A 194 31.85 12.42 16.35
CA THR A 194 32.02 12.11 17.78
C THR A 194 33.00 13.11 18.42
N LYS A 195 33.04 13.14 19.76
CA LYS A 195 34.00 13.96 20.53
C LYS A 195 35.47 13.77 20.12
N ASN A 196 35.81 12.61 19.54
CA ASN A 196 37.16 12.27 19.09
C ASN A 196 37.37 12.53 17.58
N GLY A 197 36.48 13.27 16.92
CA GLY A 197 36.60 13.67 15.51
C GLY A 197 36.24 12.58 14.49
N ARG A 198 35.72 11.42 14.91
CA ARG A 198 35.26 10.37 13.96
C ARG A 198 33.86 10.68 13.45
N VAL A 199 33.66 10.55 12.14
CA VAL A 199 32.34 10.64 11.50
C VAL A 199 31.40 9.60 12.10
N SER A 200 30.18 10.02 12.44
CA SER A 200 29.10 9.17 12.92
C SER A 200 28.10 8.94 11.78
N GLU A 201 27.62 7.71 11.67
CA GLU A 201 26.47 7.38 10.80
C GLU A 201 25.15 7.92 11.36
N ARG A 202 25.11 8.29 12.64
CA ARG A 202 23.94 8.89 13.29
C ARG A 202 24.19 10.37 13.62
N PRO A 203 23.26 11.28 13.28
CA PRO A 203 23.31 12.66 13.72
C PRO A 203 23.08 12.77 15.23
N HIS A 204 23.45 13.92 15.80
CA HIS A 204 23.08 14.24 17.17
C HIS A 204 21.57 14.45 17.27
N THR A 205 20.93 13.97 18.34
CA THR A 205 19.48 13.97 18.52
C THR A 205 18.84 15.35 18.36
N LYS A 206 19.54 16.43 18.76
CA LYS A 206 19.04 17.80 18.61
C LYS A 206 18.88 18.18 17.13
N ARG A 207 19.93 17.97 16.33
CA ARG A 207 19.93 18.22 14.87
C ARG A 207 18.88 17.37 14.15
N LEU A 208 18.73 16.11 14.57
CA LEU A 208 17.71 15.21 14.02
C LEU A 208 16.29 15.72 14.28
N ARG A 209 15.97 16.10 15.53
CA ARG A 209 14.63 16.61 15.88
C ARG A 209 14.28 17.91 15.16
N GLU A 210 15.26 18.76 14.94
CA GLU A 210 15.08 20.01 14.20
C GLU A 210 14.81 19.73 12.71
N ALA A 211 15.57 18.81 12.10
CA ALA A 211 15.32 18.36 10.74
C ALA A 211 13.93 17.71 10.58
N GLU A 212 13.53 16.85 11.53
CA GLU A 212 12.18 16.27 11.58
C GLU A 212 11.10 17.36 11.63
N ALA A 213 11.25 18.35 12.51
CA ALA A 213 10.27 19.43 12.65
C ALA A 213 10.17 20.29 11.37
N ASN A 214 11.29 20.61 10.72
CA ASN A 214 11.31 21.37 9.48
C ASN A 214 10.63 20.60 8.34
N VAL A 215 10.98 19.32 8.17
CA VAL A 215 10.39 18.45 7.15
C VAL A 215 8.89 18.27 7.40
N ASP A 216 8.49 18.02 8.65
CA ASP A 216 7.09 17.83 9.02
C ASP A 216 6.27 19.11 8.77
N ALA A 217 6.82 20.29 9.09
CA ALA A 217 6.18 21.56 8.79
C ALA A 217 6.07 21.81 7.27
N ARG A 218 7.10 21.47 6.50
CA ARG A 218 7.13 21.63 5.03
C ARG A 218 6.17 20.68 4.33
N LEU A 219 6.07 19.44 4.79
CA LEU A 219 5.21 18.40 4.21
C LEU A 219 3.78 18.40 4.78
N GLY A 220 3.50 19.20 5.82
CA GLY A 220 2.20 19.23 6.50
C GLY A 220 1.91 17.98 7.33
N TYR A 221 2.95 17.31 7.85
CA TYR A 221 2.83 16.06 8.60
C TYR A 221 2.43 16.35 10.07
N LEU A 222 1.23 15.94 10.47
CA LEU A 222 0.73 16.04 11.87
C LEU A 222 0.72 14.66 12.54
N GLY A 223 1.88 14.03 12.67
CA GLY A 223 2.07 12.77 13.41
C GLY A 223 1.49 11.51 12.75
N ASP A 224 1.64 10.38 13.44
CA ASP A 224 1.30 9.02 12.97
C ASP A 224 -0.20 8.72 12.81
N ASN A 225 -1.06 9.74 12.88
CA ASN A 225 -2.50 9.59 12.84
C ASN A 225 -3.07 10.34 11.62
N PRO A 226 -3.86 9.69 10.74
CA PRO A 226 -4.45 10.37 9.60
C PRO A 226 -5.59 11.25 10.11
N VAL A 227 -5.31 12.53 10.38
CA VAL A 227 -6.37 13.53 10.63
C VAL A 227 -6.28 14.62 9.57
N ALA A 228 -7.38 14.71 8.84
CA ALA A 228 -7.84 15.85 8.03
C ALA A 228 -6.87 16.38 6.99
N VAL A 229 -7.10 16.01 5.74
CA VAL A 229 -6.80 16.92 4.62
C VAL A 229 -7.77 18.10 4.74
N PRO A 230 -7.32 19.33 5.01
CA PRO A 230 -8.20 20.49 4.99
C PRO A 230 -8.55 20.83 3.54
N GLY A 231 -9.83 21.06 3.23
CA GLY A 231 -10.24 21.70 1.97
C GLY A 231 -11.01 20.86 0.95
N VAL A 232 -11.89 19.95 1.38
CA VAL A 232 -12.93 19.41 0.48
C VAL A 232 -14.29 19.58 1.16
N ASP A 233 -14.89 20.75 0.94
CA ASP A 233 -16.35 20.92 0.99
C ASP A 233 -17.00 20.18 -0.19
#